data_AF-A0AAW8BUZ5-F1
#
_entry.id   AF-A0AAW8BUZ5-F1
#
_cell.length_a   1.000
_cell.length_b   1.000
_cell.length_c   1.000
_cell.angle_alpha   90.00
_cell.angle_beta   90.00
_cell.angle_gamma   90.00
#
_symmetry.space_group_name_H-M   'P 1'
#
loop_
_entity.id
_entity.type
_entity.pdbx_description
1 polymer ?
#
loop_
_entity_poly.entity_id
_entity_poly.type
_entity_poly.pdbx_seq_one_letter_code
_entity_poly.pdbx_strand_id
1 'polypeptide(L)'
;MDSAESDRSRHRARIMLWLCSFAAASSIALLVVAVVGRDPGDGPTLRPREVGDSMSQAQAYEAADSTVRAWVRERNARNLANLEALTCLDNEGTVTAEVDAVRKKKPVGKPMHVVSTGALGRHDSLWTLSTHFDNDVSVQFVLGVRGGQLQVCRIASAPVP
;
A
#
# COMPACT_ATOMS: atom_id res chain seq x y z
N MET A 1 49.08 46.64 -29.85
CA MET A 1 47.90 46.06 -30.54
C MET A 1 47.16 45.13 -29.56
N ASP A 2 47.11 45.50 -28.27
CA ASP A 2 46.96 44.53 -27.16
C ASP A 2 45.68 44.75 -26.33
N SER A 3 44.93 45.83 -26.60
CA SER A 3 43.74 46.18 -25.83
C SER A 3 42.49 45.41 -26.27
N ALA A 4 42.44 44.90 -27.50
CA ALA A 4 41.29 44.17 -28.05
C ALA A 4 41.23 42.69 -27.60
N GLU A 5 42.37 42.09 -27.25
CA GLU A 5 42.47 40.68 -26.81
C GLU A 5 42.00 40.51 -25.36
N SER A 6 42.35 41.49 -24.50
CA SER A 6 42.03 41.50 -23.07
C SER A 6 40.52 41.58 -22.82
N ASP A 7 39.82 42.40 -23.59
CA ASP A 7 38.37 42.62 -23.42
C ASP A 7 37.54 41.39 -23.85
N ARG A 8 38.01 40.69 -24.89
CA ARG A 8 37.37 39.46 -25.39
C ARG A 8 37.50 38.29 -24.42
N SER A 9 38.63 38.19 -23.71
CA SER A 9 38.86 37.18 -22.67
C SER A 9 37.98 37.39 -21.43
N ARG A 10 37.84 38.65 -20.98
CA ARG A 10 36.98 39.04 -19.84
C ARG A 10 35.50 38.83 -20.15
N HIS A 11 35.09 39.09 -21.39
CA HIS A 11 33.72 38.86 -21.82
C HIS A 11 33.37 37.37 -21.86
N ARG A 12 34.27 36.51 -22.38
CA ARG A 12 34.12 35.04 -22.33
C ARG A 12 34.07 34.51 -20.90
N ALA A 13 34.94 35.00 -20.01
CA ALA A 13 34.95 34.60 -18.60
C ALA A 13 33.63 34.95 -17.90
N ARG A 14 33.06 36.14 -18.16
CA ARG A 14 31.75 36.55 -17.62
C ARG A 14 30.59 35.70 -18.14
N ILE A 15 30.59 35.38 -19.44
CA ILE A 15 29.56 34.52 -20.05
C ILE A 15 29.63 33.10 -19.47
N MET A 16 30.84 32.57 -19.31
CA MET A 16 31.05 31.24 -18.72
C MET A 16 30.62 31.21 -17.25
N LEU A 17 30.90 32.27 -16.49
CA LEU A 17 30.43 32.41 -15.10
C LEU A 17 28.90 32.48 -15.02
N TRP A 18 28.26 33.20 -15.95
CA TRP A 18 26.80 33.29 -16.05
C TRP A 18 26.16 31.94 -16.36
N LEU A 19 26.73 31.19 -17.31
CA LEU A 19 26.29 29.85 -17.67
C LEU A 19 26.46 28.86 -16.51
N CYS A 20 27.58 28.91 -15.80
CA CYS A 20 27.81 28.07 -14.61
C CYS A 20 26.80 28.38 -13.50
N SER A 21 26.51 29.65 -13.24
CA SER A 21 25.50 30.05 -12.25
C SER A 21 24.10 29.58 -12.62
N PHE A 22 23.72 29.67 -13.90
CA PHE A 22 22.43 29.16 -14.38
C PHE A 22 22.34 27.63 -14.29
N ALA A 23 23.41 26.92 -14.65
CA ALA A 23 23.47 25.46 -14.54
C ALA A 23 23.37 25.01 -13.07
N ALA A 24 24.07 25.69 -12.16
CA ALA A 24 23.99 25.39 -10.73
C ALA A 24 22.59 25.66 -10.16
N ALA A 25 22.00 26.82 -10.49
CA ALA A 25 20.67 27.19 -10.02
C ALA A 25 19.58 26.23 -10.55
N SER A 26 19.66 25.84 -11.84
CA SER A 26 18.72 24.88 -12.43
C SER A 26 18.87 23.47 -11.83
N SER A 27 20.10 23.02 -11.59
CA SER A 27 20.35 21.74 -10.91
C SER A 27 19.76 21.71 -9.49
N ILE A 28 19.94 22.79 -8.72
CA ILE A 28 19.36 22.93 -7.37
C ILE A 28 17.82 22.95 -7.44
N ALA A 29 17.23 23.71 -8.38
CA ALA A 29 15.79 23.76 -8.54
C ALA A 29 15.20 22.39 -8.90
N LEU A 30 15.84 21.63 -9.79
CA LEU A 30 15.42 20.27 -10.14
C LEU A 30 15.55 19.31 -8.95
N LEU A 31 16.61 19.45 -8.14
CA LEU A 31 16.78 18.68 -6.89
C LEU A 31 15.67 19.00 -5.88
N VAL A 32 15.32 20.27 -5.70
CA VAL A 32 14.23 20.68 -4.81
C VAL A 32 12.88 20.15 -5.31
N VAL A 33 12.60 20.23 -6.62
CA VAL A 33 11.36 19.67 -7.19
C VAL A 33 11.33 18.14 -7.05
N ALA A 34 12.46 17.45 -7.23
CA ALA A 34 12.54 16.01 -7.04
C ALA A 34 12.37 15.60 -5.57
N VAL A 35 12.80 16.42 -4.61
CA VAL A 35 12.67 16.14 -3.17
C VAL A 35 11.28 16.54 -2.65
N VAL A 36 10.73 17.66 -3.11
CA VAL A 36 9.41 18.18 -2.67
C VAL A 36 8.25 17.49 -3.38
N GLY A 37 8.44 17.03 -4.62
CA GLY A 37 7.47 16.22 -5.35
C GLY A 37 7.47 14.73 -4.96
N ARG A 38 8.48 14.29 -4.20
CA ARG A 38 8.49 12.96 -3.60
C ARG A 38 7.70 13.02 -2.31
N ASP A 39 6.40 12.77 -2.43
CA ASP A 39 5.55 12.45 -1.29
C ASP A 39 6.30 11.43 -0.40
N PRO A 40 6.53 11.72 0.90
CA PRO A 40 7.28 10.83 1.79
C PRO A 40 6.50 9.57 2.20
N GLY A 41 5.38 9.26 1.52
CA GLY A 41 4.67 8.00 1.65
C GLY A 41 5.17 7.03 0.59
N ASP A 42 6.16 6.20 0.93
CA ASP A 42 6.49 5.01 0.15
C ASP A 42 5.18 4.26 -0.19
N GLY A 43 5.04 3.86 -1.45
CA GLY A 43 3.94 3.03 -1.89
C GLY A 43 3.85 1.73 -1.08
N PRO A 44 2.82 0.89 -1.33
CA PRO A 44 2.62 -0.31 -0.53
C PRO A 44 3.89 -1.18 -0.49
N THR A 45 4.36 -1.45 0.72
CA THR A 45 5.50 -2.35 0.98
C THR A 45 5.08 -3.81 0.92
N LEU A 46 3.77 -4.07 1.08
CA LEU A 46 3.17 -5.38 0.88
C LEU A 46 2.51 -5.48 -0.48
N ARG A 47 2.63 -6.65 -1.08
CA ARG A 47 1.87 -7.02 -2.27
C ARG A 47 0.84 -8.10 -1.90
N PRO A 48 -0.38 -8.01 -2.43
CA PRO A 48 -1.35 -9.09 -2.34
C PRO A 48 -0.76 -10.43 -2.80
N ARG A 49 -1.25 -11.51 -2.20
CA ARG A 49 -0.78 -12.86 -2.51
C ARG A 49 -1.32 -13.28 -3.89
N GLU A 50 -0.44 -13.67 -4.79
CA GLU A 50 -0.81 -14.30 -6.06
C GLU A 50 -1.44 -15.67 -5.79
N VAL A 51 -2.57 -15.95 -6.44
CA VAL A 51 -3.38 -17.16 -6.33
C VAL A 51 -3.84 -17.62 -7.71
N GLY A 52 -4.13 -18.91 -7.84
CA GLY A 52 -4.61 -19.48 -9.10
C GLY A 52 -5.36 -20.79 -8.91
N ASP A 53 -6.03 -21.24 -9.97
CA ASP A 53 -6.94 -22.39 -9.93
C ASP A 53 -6.24 -23.71 -9.61
N SER A 54 -4.95 -23.81 -9.95
CA SER A 54 -4.12 -24.99 -9.68
C SER A 54 -3.68 -25.13 -8.21
N MET A 55 -4.00 -24.16 -7.34
CA MET A 55 -3.63 -24.24 -5.93
C MET A 55 -4.38 -25.35 -5.20
N SER A 56 -3.64 -26.17 -4.46
CA SER A 56 -4.22 -27.14 -3.54
C SER A 56 -5.01 -26.44 -2.43
N GLN A 57 -5.90 -27.18 -1.77
CA GLN A 57 -6.68 -26.64 -0.64
C GLN A 57 -5.77 -26.09 0.47
N ALA A 58 -4.65 -26.76 0.75
CA ALA A 58 -3.68 -26.33 1.76
C ALA A 58 -2.96 -25.03 1.36
N GLN A 59 -2.55 -24.90 0.09
CA GLN A 59 -1.93 -23.68 -0.43
C GLN A 59 -2.90 -22.50 -0.41
N ALA A 60 -4.15 -22.75 -0.80
CA ALA A 60 -5.19 -21.73 -0.77
C ALA A 60 -5.52 -21.31 0.67
N TYR A 61 -5.55 -22.25 1.60
CA TYR A 61 -5.73 -21.97 3.02
C TYR A 61 -4.61 -21.07 3.56
N GLU A 62 -3.36 -21.42 3.30
CA GLU A 62 -2.20 -20.64 3.71
C GLU A 62 -2.23 -19.22 3.10
N ALA A 63 -2.61 -19.12 1.82
CA ALA A 63 -2.77 -17.83 1.15
C ALA A 63 -3.87 -16.97 1.80
N ALA A 64 -5.02 -17.57 2.12
CA ALA A 64 -6.11 -16.86 2.79
C ALA A 64 -5.74 -16.43 4.22
N ASP A 65 -5.18 -17.35 5.03
CA ASP A 65 -4.79 -17.07 6.41
C ASP A 65 -3.72 -15.97 6.48
N SER A 66 -2.66 -16.08 5.67
CA SER A 66 -1.61 -15.07 5.61
C SER A 66 -2.13 -13.70 5.14
N THR A 67 -3.05 -13.67 4.18
CA THR A 67 -3.69 -12.43 3.71
C THR A 67 -4.53 -11.77 4.79
N VAL A 68 -5.37 -12.54 5.50
CA VAL A 68 -6.19 -12.02 6.61
C VAL A 68 -5.32 -11.48 7.74
N ARG A 69 -4.29 -12.23 8.14
CA ARG A 69 -3.36 -11.80 9.19
C ARG A 69 -2.58 -10.55 8.80
N ALA A 70 -2.16 -10.46 7.52
CA ALA A 70 -1.53 -9.25 7.00
C ALA A 70 -2.49 -8.06 7.07
N TRP A 71 -3.71 -8.20 6.56
CA TRP A 71 -4.70 -7.12 6.58
C TRP A 71 -4.97 -6.62 8.00
N VAL A 72 -5.17 -7.52 8.96
CA VAL A 72 -5.38 -7.19 10.37
C VAL A 72 -4.18 -6.44 10.97
N ARG A 73 -2.96 -6.90 10.68
CA ARG A 73 -1.73 -6.25 11.16
C ARG A 73 -1.61 -4.83 10.61
N GLU A 74 -1.80 -4.63 9.31
CA GLU A 74 -1.69 -3.31 8.68
C GLU A 74 -2.80 -2.36 9.14
N ARG A 75 -4.02 -2.88 9.37
CA ARG A 75 -5.12 -2.15 9.98
C ARG A 75 -4.76 -1.67 11.38
N ASN A 76 -4.21 -2.55 12.22
CA ASN A 76 -3.78 -2.18 13.58
C ASN A 76 -2.62 -1.17 13.56
N ALA A 77 -1.70 -1.31 12.61
CA ALA A 77 -0.59 -0.38 12.39
C ALA A 77 -1.03 0.95 11.74
N ARG A 78 -2.28 1.05 11.28
CA ARG A 78 -2.83 2.19 10.51
C ARG A 78 -2.00 2.53 9.28
N ASN A 79 -1.40 1.50 8.65
CA ASN A 79 -0.63 1.66 7.43
C ASN A 79 -1.57 1.68 6.22
N LEU A 80 -1.99 2.88 5.82
CA LEU A 80 -3.00 3.06 4.77
C LEU A 80 -2.59 2.43 3.43
N ALA A 81 -1.35 2.64 2.99
CA ALA A 81 -0.90 2.16 1.68
C ALA A 81 -0.98 0.63 1.57
N ASN A 82 -0.50 -0.08 2.60
CA ASN A 82 -0.59 -1.53 2.64
C ASN A 82 -2.04 -2.01 2.82
N LEU A 83 -2.82 -1.31 3.64
CA LEU A 83 -4.20 -1.68 3.89
C LEU A 83 -5.04 -1.56 2.61
N GLU A 84 -4.85 -0.50 1.84
CA GLU A 84 -5.51 -0.30 0.55
C GLU A 84 -5.06 -1.34 -0.48
N ALA A 85 -3.77 -1.69 -0.53
CA ALA A 85 -3.29 -2.74 -1.41
C ALA A 85 -3.90 -4.12 -1.10
N LEU A 86 -4.13 -4.43 0.18
CA LEU A 86 -4.71 -5.70 0.62
C LEU A 86 -6.24 -5.73 0.58
N THR A 87 -6.90 -4.63 0.18
CA THR A 87 -8.36 -4.48 0.21
C THR A 87 -8.93 -4.39 -1.20
N CYS A 88 -10.05 -5.06 -1.45
CA CYS A 88 -10.75 -4.97 -2.73
C CYS A 88 -11.22 -3.54 -2.99
N LEU A 89 -11.21 -3.09 -4.26
CA LEU A 89 -11.71 -1.76 -4.62
C LEU A 89 -13.23 -1.62 -4.37
N ASP A 90 -13.96 -2.71 -4.57
CA ASP A 90 -15.39 -2.91 -4.33
C ASP A 90 -15.68 -3.44 -2.91
N ASN A 91 -14.86 -3.03 -1.91
CA ASN A 91 -15.07 -3.45 -0.53
C ASN A 91 -16.37 -2.91 0.08
N GLU A 92 -16.89 -3.63 1.08
CA GLU A 92 -18.16 -3.30 1.73
C GLU A 92 -18.11 -3.43 3.26
N GLY A 93 -19.05 -2.75 3.92
CA GLY A 93 -19.36 -2.92 5.34
C GLY A 93 -18.21 -2.55 6.25
N THR A 94 -17.86 -3.46 7.17
CA THR A 94 -16.80 -3.24 8.16
C THR A 94 -15.44 -2.96 7.53
N VAL A 95 -15.11 -3.59 6.39
CA VAL A 95 -13.83 -3.36 5.71
C VAL A 95 -13.74 -1.91 5.23
N THR A 96 -14.79 -1.41 4.57
CA THR A 96 -14.87 0.00 4.14
C THR A 96 -14.73 0.95 5.32
N ALA A 97 -15.46 0.69 6.41
CA ALA A 97 -15.44 1.55 7.59
C ALA A 97 -14.05 1.64 8.24
N GLU A 98 -13.32 0.51 8.32
CA GLU A 98 -11.98 0.45 8.88
C GLU A 98 -10.95 1.16 7.99
N VAL A 99 -10.98 0.94 6.68
CA VAL A 99 -10.10 1.63 5.72
C VAL A 99 -10.36 3.14 5.75
N ASP A 100 -11.63 3.55 5.73
CA ASP A 100 -12.02 4.95 5.80
C ASP A 100 -11.58 5.62 7.12
N ALA A 101 -11.65 4.88 8.23
CA ALA A 101 -11.19 5.40 9.51
C ALA A 101 -9.68 5.66 9.49
N VAL A 102 -8.88 4.75 8.94
CA VAL A 102 -7.44 4.97 8.75
C VAL A 102 -7.19 6.15 7.81
N ARG A 103 -7.86 6.19 6.65
CA ARG A 103 -7.71 7.24 5.64
C ARG A 103 -8.03 8.63 6.21
N LYS A 104 -9.13 8.74 6.95
CA LYS A 104 -9.61 9.99 7.57
C LYS A 104 -8.94 10.29 8.91
N LYS A 105 -7.92 9.51 9.31
CA LYS A 105 -7.22 9.61 10.61
C LYS A 105 -8.16 9.60 11.81
N LYS A 106 -9.30 8.92 11.69
CA LYS A 106 -10.27 8.72 12.76
C LYS A 106 -9.84 7.57 13.68
N PRO A 107 -10.41 7.48 14.89
CA PRO A 107 -10.24 6.29 15.71
C PRO A 107 -10.70 5.05 14.95
N VAL A 108 -9.79 4.10 14.74
CA VAL A 108 -10.14 2.72 14.40
C VAL A 108 -10.60 2.01 15.67
N GLY A 109 -11.48 1.03 15.57
CA GLY A 109 -11.89 0.17 16.70
C GLY A 109 -10.70 -0.50 17.41
N LYS A 110 -10.95 -1.22 18.50
CA LYS A 110 -9.90 -1.91 19.27
C LYS A 110 -8.95 -2.73 18.38
N PRO A 111 -7.65 -2.85 18.74
CA PRO A 111 -6.75 -3.75 18.03
C PRO A 111 -7.34 -5.15 17.93
N MET A 112 -7.22 -5.77 16.76
CA MET A 112 -7.70 -7.12 16.51
C MET A 112 -6.52 -8.09 16.58
N HIS A 113 -6.64 -9.19 17.32
CA HIS A 113 -5.62 -10.22 17.38
C HIS A 113 -6.19 -11.57 16.95
N VAL A 114 -5.74 -12.08 15.80
CA VAL A 114 -6.21 -13.37 15.26
C VAL A 114 -5.60 -14.51 16.06
N VAL A 115 -6.42 -15.21 16.84
CA VAL A 115 -6.00 -16.38 17.63
C VAL A 115 -6.03 -17.66 16.81
N SER A 116 -7.03 -17.82 15.96
CA SER A 116 -7.16 -19.00 15.09
C SER A 116 -7.97 -18.68 13.84
N THR A 117 -7.79 -19.54 12.84
CA THR A 117 -8.57 -19.55 11.60
C THR A 117 -9.21 -20.92 11.43
N GLY A 118 -10.41 -20.93 10.86
CA GLY A 118 -11.26 -22.10 10.67
C GLY A 118 -11.33 -22.49 9.21
N ALA A 119 -12.40 -23.18 8.80
CA ALA A 119 -12.54 -23.71 7.45
C ALA A 119 -12.42 -22.62 6.35
N LEU A 120 -11.71 -22.96 5.28
CA LEU A 120 -11.67 -22.20 4.03
C LEU A 120 -12.78 -22.67 3.11
N GLY A 121 -13.69 -21.77 2.74
CA GLY A 121 -14.59 -21.93 1.61
C GLY A 121 -13.99 -21.33 0.34
N ARG A 122 -14.07 -22.05 -0.78
CA ARG A 122 -13.71 -21.54 -2.11
C ARG A 122 -14.89 -21.71 -3.06
N HIS A 123 -15.33 -20.61 -3.66
CA HIS A 123 -16.31 -20.63 -4.73
C HIS A 123 -15.88 -19.62 -5.80
N ASP A 124 -15.39 -20.13 -6.93
CA ASP A 124 -14.80 -19.33 -7.99
C ASP A 124 -13.75 -18.33 -7.47
N SER A 125 -13.93 -17.05 -7.78
CA SER A 125 -13.08 -15.94 -7.33
C SER A 125 -13.39 -15.44 -5.92
N LEU A 126 -14.31 -16.06 -5.18
CA LEU A 126 -14.73 -15.61 -3.86
C LEU A 126 -14.43 -16.68 -2.81
N TRP A 127 -13.57 -16.33 -1.87
CA TRP A 127 -13.08 -17.24 -0.82
C TRP A 127 -13.58 -16.74 0.53
N THR A 128 -13.79 -17.65 1.46
CA THR A 128 -14.22 -17.32 2.82
C THR A 128 -13.34 -18.00 3.84
N LEU A 129 -12.93 -17.26 4.87
CA LEU A 129 -12.15 -17.79 5.97
C LEU A 129 -12.77 -17.36 7.30
N SER A 130 -13.18 -18.34 8.09
CA SER A 130 -13.59 -18.08 9.47
C SER A 130 -12.36 -17.69 10.30
N THR A 131 -12.48 -16.60 11.06
CA THR A 131 -11.38 -16.05 11.85
C THR A 131 -11.89 -15.74 13.24
N HIS A 132 -11.16 -16.23 14.23
CA HIS A 132 -11.43 -16.01 15.64
C HIS A 132 -10.43 -15.02 16.23
N PHE A 133 -10.94 -14.09 17.02
CA PHE A 133 -10.15 -13.10 17.73
C PHE A 133 -10.06 -13.40 19.23
N ASP A 134 -9.10 -12.79 19.90
CA ASP A 134 -8.84 -12.94 21.34
C ASP A 134 -9.94 -12.40 22.27
N ASN A 135 -10.87 -11.61 21.73
CA ASN A 135 -12.00 -11.02 22.44
C ASN A 135 -13.31 -11.84 22.29
N ASP A 136 -13.18 -13.14 22.01
CA ASP A 136 -14.27 -14.09 21.74
C ASP A 136 -15.15 -13.73 20.53
N VAL A 137 -14.74 -12.77 19.71
CA VAL A 137 -15.45 -12.44 18.47
C VAL A 137 -14.96 -13.36 17.35
N SER A 138 -15.94 -13.92 16.63
CA SER A 138 -15.70 -14.74 15.45
C SER A 138 -16.37 -14.10 14.24
N VAL A 139 -15.61 -13.95 13.16
CA VAL A 139 -16.10 -13.36 11.90
C VAL A 139 -15.73 -14.24 10.72
N GLN A 140 -16.39 -14.03 9.60
CA GLN A 140 -15.98 -14.60 8.32
C GLN A 140 -15.38 -13.50 7.46
N PHE A 141 -14.09 -13.62 7.15
CA PHE A 141 -13.47 -12.81 6.11
C PHE A 141 -13.90 -13.35 4.76
N VAL A 142 -14.27 -12.45 3.87
CA VAL A 142 -14.53 -12.77 2.48
C VAL A 142 -13.48 -12.10 1.62
N LEU A 143 -12.77 -12.94 0.88
CA LEU A 143 -11.66 -12.57 0.03
C LEU A 143 -12.08 -12.69 -1.44
N GLY A 144 -11.62 -11.74 -2.25
CA GLY A 144 -11.81 -11.75 -3.69
C GLY A 144 -10.49 -11.98 -4.40
N VAL A 145 -10.51 -12.79 -5.45
CA VAL A 145 -9.43 -12.88 -6.42
C VAL A 145 -9.62 -11.76 -7.45
N ARG A 146 -8.64 -10.88 -7.60
CA ARG A 146 -8.64 -9.73 -8.52
C ARG A 146 -7.31 -9.70 -9.26
N GLY A 147 -7.34 -9.93 -10.58
CA GLY A 147 -6.12 -9.97 -11.38
C GLY A 147 -5.11 -11.03 -10.91
N GLY A 148 -5.59 -12.17 -10.40
CA GLY A 148 -4.73 -13.23 -9.83
C GLY A 148 -4.35 -13.00 -8.37
N GLN A 149 -4.76 -11.90 -7.74
CA GLN A 149 -4.37 -11.56 -6.38
C GLN A 149 -5.51 -11.70 -5.38
N LEU A 150 -5.21 -12.24 -4.21
CA LEU A 150 -6.17 -12.37 -3.11
C LEU A 150 -6.20 -11.10 -2.27
N GLN A 151 -7.39 -10.52 -2.12
CA GLN A 151 -7.64 -9.28 -1.37
C GLN A 151 -8.85 -9.44 -0.45
N VAL A 152 -8.92 -8.66 0.63
CA VAL A 152 -10.06 -8.65 1.57
C VAL A 152 -11.16 -7.74 1.05
N CYS A 153 -12.36 -8.26 0.84
CA CYS A 153 -13.49 -7.47 0.31
C CYS A 153 -14.52 -7.10 1.38
N ARG A 154 -14.88 -8.05 2.26
CA ARG A 154 -15.84 -7.80 3.34
C ARG A 154 -15.53 -8.66 4.56
N ILE A 155 -16.04 -8.21 5.71
CA ILE A 155 -16.10 -9.00 6.95
C ILE A 155 -17.58 -9.22 7.23
N ALA A 156 -17.99 -10.48 7.32
CA ALA A 156 -19.35 -10.90 7.61
C ALA A 156 -19.41 -11.57 9.00
N SER A 157 -20.61 -11.63 9.58
CA SER A 157 -20.85 -12.48 10.75
C SER A 157 -20.50 -13.93 10.40
N ALA A 158 -19.77 -14.61 11.28
CA ALA A 158 -19.53 -16.04 11.12
C ALA A 158 -20.88 -16.78 11.14
N PRO A 159 -21.09 -17.81 10.30
CA PRO A 159 -22.27 -18.65 10.38
C PRO A 159 -22.39 -19.23 11.79
N VAL A 160 -23.56 -19.09 12.41
CA VAL A 160 -23.88 -19.77 13.67
C VAL A 160 -24.20 -21.23 13.32
N PRO A 161 -23.50 -22.23 13.88
CA PRO A 161 -23.82 -23.64 13.65
C PRO A 161 -25.19 -24.05 14.21
#